data_AF-A0A821VJW4-F1
#
_entry.id   AF-A0A821VJW4-F1
#
_cell.length_a   1.000
_cell.length_b   1.000
_cell.length_c   1.000
_cell.angle_alpha   90.00
_cell.angle_beta   90.00
_cell.angle_gamma   90.00
#
_symmetry.space_group_name_H-M   'P 1'
#
loop_
_entity.id
_entity.type
_entity.pdbx_description
1 polymer ?
#
loop_
_entity_poly.entity_id
_entity_poly.type
_entity_poly.pdbx_seq_one_letter_code
_entity_poly.pdbx_strand_id
1 'polypeptide(L)'
;AVQEDLQRKTGEIHEHDKRIVDLEVKLKEFAAMYDIIKNERNKCVNSIQINSQKANEMKEKLKLLQNEIEILRTKLNILEKDLQKKNLLVLASVVERDREKHKVEKQRTYLRELNIQDQQQTLENRNYNNLIAFAEKELVRLRKDYDTAVLDRNERSVQLVERYNEEVVFQEKVNVQDAKLKNAYIELRSRDDEIRLLELQIQEEKREIALFKKKLPVKRSLDQELELYRICLESCQDRLIELEKILENPNDPARVRFLDGADDSPEVIMEKLEQLEQRLATKEEQSLEKDLILEQVNRLIERLSTKVDAGKDDTLALAKKVNDLQNKIKDITRKMMATLSELTIYQSDSLKLQQEKNVKDVELQQSYARMEQGEPPSDELEREWQRANELEQKRKTERRIREEKERETEHFLLPGGVITQAEPRPQAYAPNDDADIQVARPYGSHAPFKPSEPGANMRHIRKPNPKPIEI
;
A
#
# COMPACT_ATOMS: atom_id res chain seq x y z
N ALA A 1 134.08 -136.75 -70.22
CA ALA A 1 132.85 -136.86 -69.39
C ALA A 1 133.05 -136.57 -67.89
N VAL A 2 134.09 -135.84 -67.43
CA VAL A 2 134.20 -135.39 -66.02
C VAL A 2 134.46 -133.87 -65.92
N GLN A 3 135.01 -133.26 -66.97
CA GLN A 3 135.43 -131.86 -66.93
C GLN A 3 134.30 -130.85 -67.20
N GLU A 4 133.21 -131.27 -67.84
CA GLU A 4 132.07 -130.39 -68.13
C GLU A 4 131.12 -130.21 -66.93
N ASP A 5 131.01 -131.18 -66.01
CA ASP A 5 130.11 -131.07 -64.84
C ASP A 5 130.65 -130.14 -63.75
N LEU A 6 131.98 -130.02 -63.61
CA LEU A 6 132.58 -129.21 -62.55
C LEU A 6 132.41 -127.71 -62.79
N GLN A 7 132.40 -127.27 -64.05
CA GLN A 7 132.16 -125.87 -64.42
C GLN A 7 130.69 -125.45 -64.19
N ARG A 8 129.74 -126.38 -64.28
CA ARG A 8 128.32 -126.09 -64.05
C ARG A 8 128.02 -125.83 -62.57
N LYS A 9 128.60 -126.64 -61.69
CA LYS A 9 128.39 -126.53 -60.24
C LYS A 9 129.03 -125.29 -59.62
N THR A 10 130.18 -124.84 -60.11
CA THR A 10 130.79 -123.58 -59.64
C THR A 10 130.01 -122.34 -60.08
N GLY A 11 129.34 -122.39 -61.23
CA GLY A 11 128.40 -121.34 -61.67
C GLY A 11 127.18 -121.20 -60.74
N GLU A 12 126.57 -122.32 -60.34
CA GLU A 12 125.40 -122.32 -59.44
C GLU A 12 125.72 -121.72 -58.06
N ILE A 13 126.89 -122.01 -57.50
CA ILE A 13 127.30 -121.47 -56.17
C ILE A 13 127.43 -119.94 -56.24
N HIS A 14 128.06 -119.41 -57.28
CA HIS A 14 128.24 -117.98 -57.43
C HIS A 14 126.90 -117.24 -57.64
N GLU A 15 125.92 -117.90 -58.26
CA GLU A 15 124.57 -117.37 -58.41
C GLU A 15 123.80 -117.32 -57.08
N HIS A 16 124.00 -118.32 -56.21
CA HIS A 16 123.40 -118.35 -54.86
C HIS A 16 123.99 -117.30 -53.92
N ASP A 17 125.31 -117.10 -53.92
CA ASP A 17 125.95 -116.05 -53.12
C ASP A 17 125.48 -114.65 -53.54
N LYS A 18 125.30 -114.43 -54.85
CA LYS A 18 124.68 -113.20 -55.37
C LYS A 18 123.27 -112.98 -54.83
N ARG A 19 122.44 -114.03 -54.77
CA ARG A 19 121.09 -113.93 -54.20
C ARG A 19 121.10 -113.61 -52.70
N ILE A 20 122.07 -114.14 -51.95
CA ILE A 20 122.19 -113.85 -50.51
C ILE A 20 122.51 -112.37 -50.31
N VAL A 21 123.49 -111.83 -51.04
CA VAL A 21 123.84 -110.40 -50.98
C VAL A 21 122.65 -109.53 -51.40
N ASP A 22 121.93 -109.89 -52.47
CA ASP A 22 120.73 -109.16 -52.90
C ASP A 22 119.61 -109.19 -51.84
N LEU A 23 119.44 -110.31 -51.14
CA LEU A 23 118.46 -110.42 -50.04
C LEU A 23 118.88 -109.60 -48.81
N GLU A 24 120.16 -109.55 -48.48
CA GLU A 24 120.67 -108.71 -47.39
C GLU A 24 120.50 -107.22 -47.68
N VAL A 25 120.73 -106.80 -48.94
CA VAL A 25 120.48 -105.42 -49.38
C VAL A 25 118.99 -105.10 -49.25
N LYS A 26 118.11 -105.97 -49.75
CA LYS A 26 116.64 -105.81 -49.61
C LYS A 26 116.19 -105.74 -48.15
N LEU A 27 116.79 -106.55 -47.27
CA LEU A 27 116.43 -106.57 -45.86
C LEU A 27 116.84 -105.26 -45.16
N LYS A 28 118.01 -104.69 -45.51
CA LYS A 28 118.42 -103.36 -45.04
C LYS A 28 117.51 -102.25 -45.58
N GLU A 29 117.10 -102.31 -46.84
CA GLU A 29 116.14 -101.37 -47.43
C GLU A 29 114.78 -101.42 -46.71
N PHE A 30 114.25 -102.61 -46.42
CA PHE A 30 113.01 -102.78 -45.67
C PHE A 30 113.13 -102.29 -44.22
N ALA A 31 114.26 -102.50 -43.56
CA ALA A 31 114.50 -101.97 -42.21
C ALA A 31 114.50 -100.43 -42.20
N ALA A 32 115.17 -99.80 -43.16
CA ALA A 32 115.17 -98.35 -43.32
C ALA A 32 113.76 -97.81 -43.60
N MET A 33 112.99 -98.48 -44.47
CA MET A 33 111.61 -98.11 -44.76
C MET A 33 110.70 -98.26 -43.52
N TYR A 34 110.88 -99.32 -42.74
CA TYR A 34 110.17 -99.51 -41.48
C TYR A 34 110.47 -98.40 -40.47
N ASP A 35 111.73 -97.98 -40.33
CA ASP A 35 112.09 -96.88 -39.43
C ASP A 35 111.50 -95.54 -39.88
N ILE A 36 111.43 -95.27 -41.19
CA ILE A 36 110.72 -94.10 -41.74
C ILE A 36 109.23 -94.16 -41.37
N ILE A 37 108.56 -95.27 -41.63
CA ILE A 37 107.12 -95.45 -41.33
C ILE A 37 106.87 -95.34 -39.82
N LYS A 38 107.73 -95.91 -38.98
CA LYS A 38 107.66 -95.82 -37.52
C LYS A 38 107.80 -94.38 -37.05
N ASN A 39 108.74 -93.63 -37.63
CA ASN A 39 108.93 -92.21 -37.33
C ASN A 39 107.72 -91.37 -37.78
N GLU A 40 107.16 -91.63 -38.96
CA GLU A 40 105.94 -90.97 -39.43
C GLU A 40 104.72 -91.30 -38.56
N ARG A 41 104.53 -92.57 -38.17
CA ARG A 41 103.49 -92.98 -37.23
C ARG A 41 103.63 -92.23 -35.90
N ASN A 42 104.85 -92.15 -35.34
CA ASN A 42 105.10 -91.44 -34.10
C ASN A 42 104.80 -89.93 -34.21
N LYS A 43 105.12 -89.30 -35.35
CA LYS A 43 104.74 -87.90 -35.62
C LYS A 43 103.22 -87.74 -35.70
N CYS A 44 102.52 -88.63 -36.38
CA CYS A 44 101.05 -88.61 -36.47
C CYS A 44 100.40 -88.78 -35.09
N VAL A 45 100.86 -89.73 -34.29
CA VAL A 45 100.35 -89.96 -32.92
C VAL A 45 100.57 -88.73 -32.04
N ASN A 46 101.75 -88.10 -32.09
CA ASN A 46 102.02 -86.89 -31.33
C ASN A 46 101.12 -85.72 -31.78
N SER A 47 100.96 -85.53 -33.10
CA SER A 47 100.03 -84.53 -33.65
C SER A 47 98.59 -84.76 -33.20
N ILE A 48 98.13 -86.02 -33.17
CA ILE A 48 96.80 -86.39 -32.66
C ILE A 48 96.68 -86.04 -31.18
N GLN A 49 97.69 -86.37 -30.37
CA GLN A 49 97.69 -86.06 -28.93
C GLN A 49 97.63 -84.55 -28.68
N ILE A 50 98.47 -83.76 -29.35
CA ILE A 50 98.49 -82.29 -29.22
C ILE A 50 97.14 -81.70 -29.67
N ASN A 51 96.59 -82.16 -30.79
CA ASN A 51 95.30 -81.68 -31.28
C ASN A 51 94.15 -82.08 -30.34
N SER A 52 94.20 -83.28 -29.76
CA SER A 52 93.23 -83.73 -28.75
C SER A 52 93.29 -82.87 -27.48
N GLN A 53 94.49 -82.57 -26.99
CA GLN A 53 94.69 -81.66 -25.86
C GLN A 53 94.15 -80.26 -26.17
N LYS A 54 94.52 -79.67 -27.32
CA LYS A 54 94.00 -78.36 -27.75
C LYS A 54 92.48 -78.33 -27.89
N ALA A 55 91.88 -79.40 -28.43
CA ALA A 55 90.43 -79.52 -28.54
C ALA A 55 89.76 -79.55 -27.16
N ASN A 56 90.37 -80.21 -26.16
CA ASN A 56 89.87 -80.23 -24.79
C ASN A 56 90.01 -78.86 -24.11
N GLU A 57 91.16 -78.20 -24.24
CA GLU A 57 91.36 -76.82 -23.73
C GLU A 57 90.34 -75.84 -24.33
N MET A 58 90.07 -75.94 -25.65
CA MET A 58 89.05 -75.11 -26.31
C MET A 58 87.64 -75.44 -25.85
N LYS A 59 87.31 -76.71 -25.58
CA LYS A 59 86.03 -77.10 -24.99
C LYS A 59 85.85 -76.52 -23.58
N GLU A 60 86.89 -76.51 -22.76
CA GLU A 60 86.85 -75.90 -21.43
C GLU A 60 86.66 -74.38 -21.52
N LYS A 61 87.37 -73.69 -22.43
CA LYS A 61 87.16 -72.26 -22.70
C LYS A 61 85.74 -71.96 -23.14
N LEU A 62 85.16 -72.78 -24.03
CA LEU A 62 83.76 -72.63 -24.45
C LEU A 62 82.79 -72.77 -23.27
N LYS A 63 83.03 -73.72 -22.36
CA LYS A 63 82.22 -73.86 -21.13
C LYS A 63 82.34 -72.63 -20.22
N LEU A 64 83.54 -72.09 -20.04
CA LEU A 64 83.74 -70.88 -19.24
C LEU A 64 83.01 -69.66 -19.84
N LEU A 65 83.11 -69.46 -21.15
CA LEU A 65 82.41 -68.39 -21.86
C LEU A 65 80.89 -68.58 -21.81
N GLN A 66 80.41 -69.82 -21.91
CA GLN A 66 78.98 -70.12 -21.77
C GLN A 66 78.48 -69.76 -20.36
N ASN A 67 79.22 -70.14 -19.32
CA ASN A 67 78.91 -69.75 -17.95
C ASN A 67 78.93 -68.21 -17.78
N GLU A 68 79.90 -67.52 -18.39
CA GLU A 68 79.97 -66.05 -18.35
C GLU A 68 78.76 -65.40 -19.04
N ILE A 69 78.34 -65.93 -20.19
CA ILE A 69 77.11 -65.49 -20.87
C ILE A 69 75.89 -65.69 -19.97
N GLU A 70 75.78 -66.82 -19.27
CA GLU A 70 74.68 -67.08 -18.33
C GLU A 70 74.69 -66.12 -17.13
N ILE A 71 75.87 -65.82 -16.56
CA ILE A 71 76.03 -64.83 -15.49
C ILE A 71 75.64 -63.44 -15.99
N LEU A 72 76.03 -63.05 -17.20
CA LEU A 72 75.66 -61.76 -17.78
C LEU A 72 74.15 -61.67 -18.06
N ARG A 73 73.53 -62.75 -18.57
CA ARG A 73 72.07 -62.82 -18.77
C ARG A 73 71.30 -62.69 -17.46
N THR A 74 71.74 -63.38 -16.40
CA THR A 74 71.12 -63.27 -15.08
C THR A 74 71.27 -61.86 -14.50
N LYS A 75 72.45 -61.23 -14.62
CA LYS A 75 72.67 -59.82 -14.25
C LYS A 75 71.78 -58.85 -15.04
N LEU A 76 71.68 -59.02 -16.36
CA LEU A 76 70.81 -58.23 -17.22
C LEU A 76 69.35 -58.32 -16.76
N ASN A 77 68.85 -59.55 -16.54
CA ASN A 77 67.48 -59.78 -16.06
C ASN A 77 67.20 -59.12 -14.70
N ILE A 78 68.18 -59.10 -13.79
CA ILE A 78 68.04 -58.40 -12.50
C ILE A 78 67.95 -56.89 -12.72
N LEU A 79 68.85 -56.31 -13.53
CA LEU A 79 68.86 -54.89 -13.85
C LEU A 79 67.57 -54.45 -14.56
N GLU A 80 67.05 -55.25 -15.49
CA GLU A 80 65.76 -54.99 -16.16
C GLU A 80 64.60 -54.99 -15.16
N LYS A 81 64.55 -55.96 -14.23
CA LYS A 81 63.54 -56.00 -13.16
C LYS A 81 63.64 -54.79 -12.25
N ASP A 82 64.84 -54.36 -11.89
CA ASP A 82 65.05 -53.19 -11.03
C ASP A 82 64.70 -51.89 -11.74
N LEU A 83 65.01 -51.77 -13.04
CA LEU A 83 64.59 -50.64 -13.87
C LEU A 83 63.06 -50.57 -13.98
N GLN A 84 62.39 -51.70 -14.22
CA GLN A 84 60.93 -51.78 -14.23
C GLN A 84 60.32 -51.33 -12.90
N LYS A 85 60.86 -51.80 -11.76
CA LYS A 85 60.41 -51.35 -10.43
C LYS A 85 60.58 -49.84 -10.24
N LYS A 86 61.74 -49.28 -10.64
CA LYS A 86 61.98 -47.83 -10.56
C LYS A 86 61.01 -47.04 -11.45
N ASN A 87 60.75 -47.51 -12.67
CA ASN A 87 59.80 -46.87 -13.58
C ASN A 87 58.37 -46.87 -13.00
N LEU A 88 57.95 -47.98 -12.38
CA LEU A 88 56.65 -48.06 -11.69
C LEU A 88 56.57 -47.10 -10.50
N LEU A 89 57.63 -46.96 -9.71
CA LEU A 89 57.70 -46.01 -8.60
C LEU A 89 57.60 -44.56 -9.08
N VAL A 90 58.32 -44.21 -10.15
CA VAL A 90 58.26 -42.87 -10.75
C VAL A 90 56.85 -42.59 -11.29
N LEU A 91 56.24 -43.55 -11.98
CA LEU A 91 54.88 -43.41 -12.49
C LEU A 91 53.88 -43.19 -11.35
N ALA A 92 53.95 -44.00 -10.29
CA ALA A 92 53.11 -43.84 -9.10
C ALA A 92 53.28 -42.45 -8.46
N SER A 93 54.52 -41.97 -8.33
CA SER A 93 54.81 -40.63 -7.80
C SER A 93 54.26 -39.50 -8.67
N VAL A 94 54.33 -39.64 -10.01
CA VAL A 94 53.75 -38.66 -10.96
C VAL A 94 52.23 -38.61 -10.81
N VAL A 95 51.57 -39.77 -10.73
CA VAL A 95 50.11 -39.85 -10.54
C VAL A 95 49.69 -39.18 -9.22
N GLU A 96 50.37 -39.47 -8.11
CA GLU A 96 50.06 -38.83 -6.82
C GLU A 96 50.33 -37.31 -6.85
N ARG A 97 51.42 -36.87 -7.48
CA ARG A 97 51.69 -35.43 -7.65
C ARG A 97 50.57 -34.74 -8.43
N ASP A 98 50.13 -35.33 -9.54
CA ASP A 98 49.11 -34.73 -10.40
C ASP A 98 47.72 -34.77 -9.72
N ARG A 99 47.45 -35.81 -8.92
CA ARG A 99 46.28 -35.87 -8.04
C ARG A 99 46.28 -34.74 -7.01
N GLU A 100 47.39 -34.50 -6.32
CA GLU A 100 47.49 -33.42 -5.34
C GLU A 100 47.42 -32.04 -6.01
N LYS A 101 48.07 -31.85 -7.17
CA LYS A 101 47.91 -30.62 -7.97
C LYS A 101 46.45 -30.36 -8.33
N HIS A 102 45.72 -31.38 -8.74
CA HIS A 102 44.30 -31.25 -9.03
C HIS A 102 43.50 -30.84 -7.78
N LYS A 103 43.77 -31.44 -6.62
CA LYS A 103 43.11 -31.05 -5.36
C LYS A 103 43.40 -29.59 -5.00
N VAL A 104 44.64 -29.14 -5.13
CA VAL A 104 45.04 -27.75 -4.90
C VAL A 104 44.31 -26.80 -5.85
N GLU A 105 44.21 -27.13 -7.14
CA GLU A 105 43.51 -26.26 -8.10
C GLU A 105 42.00 -26.19 -7.81
N LYS A 106 41.37 -27.30 -7.42
CA LYS A 106 39.97 -27.32 -6.96
C LYS A 106 39.75 -26.44 -5.73
N GLN A 107 40.68 -26.46 -4.77
CA GLN A 107 40.60 -25.58 -3.60
C GLN A 107 40.79 -24.11 -3.99
N ARG A 108 41.68 -23.81 -4.95
CA ARG A 108 41.88 -22.44 -5.45
C ARG A 108 40.66 -21.89 -6.18
N THR A 109 39.94 -22.70 -6.96
CA THR A 109 38.69 -22.26 -7.60
C THR A 109 37.63 -21.97 -6.54
N TYR A 110 37.49 -22.85 -5.55
CA TYR A 110 36.55 -22.64 -4.44
C TYR A 110 36.85 -21.37 -3.63
N LEU A 111 38.12 -21.11 -3.31
CA LEU A 111 38.51 -19.88 -2.61
C LEU A 111 38.24 -18.62 -3.44
N ARG A 112 38.40 -18.68 -4.77
CA ARG A 112 38.06 -17.57 -5.67
C ARG A 112 36.55 -17.29 -5.65
N GLU A 113 35.73 -18.32 -5.72
CA GLU A 113 34.27 -18.19 -5.64
C GLU A 113 33.83 -17.58 -4.30
N LEU A 114 34.40 -18.05 -3.19
CA LEU A 114 34.12 -17.52 -1.86
C LEU A 114 34.52 -16.04 -1.73
N ASN A 115 35.65 -15.64 -2.30
CA ASN A 115 36.09 -14.24 -2.30
C ASN A 115 35.16 -13.34 -3.14
N ILE A 116 34.67 -13.83 -4.28
CA ILE A 116 33.66 -13.11 -5.07
C ILE A 116 32.38 -12.92 -4.26
N GLN A 117 31.92 -13.96 -3.55
CA GLN A 117 30.74 -13.86 -2.68
C GLN A 117 30.95 -12.88 -1.52
N ASP A 118 32.11 -12.90 -0.87
CA ASP A 118 32.47 -11.95 0.20
C ASP A 118 32.47 -10.50 -0.30
N GLN A 119 33.00 -10.26 -1.50
CA GLN A 119 32.96 -8.93 -2.13
C GLN A 119 31.53 -8.49 -2.46
N GLN A 120 30.68 -9.39 -2.95
CA GLN A 120 29.26 -9.11 -3.21
C GLN A 120 28.54 -8.74 -1.90
N GLN A 121 28.70 -9.54 -0.86
CA GLN A 121 28.11 -9.28 0.46
C GLN A 121 28.62 -7.97 1.07
N THR A 122 29.90 -7.65 0.88
CA THR A 122 30.48 -6.38 1.33
C THR A 122 29.82 -5.18 0.63
N LEU A 123 29.53 -5.28 -0.67
CA LEU A 123 28.82 -4.24 -1.41
C LEU A 123 27.36 -4.13 -0.97
N GLU A 124 26.66 -5.24 -0.78
CA GLU A 124 25.29 -5.26 -0.26
C GLU A 124 25.21 -4.62 1.13
N ASN A 125 26.12 -4.98 2.04
CA ASN A 125 26.20 -4.37 3.37
C ASN A 125 26.44 -2.85 3.30
N ARG A 126 27.27 -2.38 2.37
CA ARG A 126 27.43 -0.93 2.15
C ARG A 126 26.14 -0.27 1.67
N ASN A 127 25.40 -0.93 0.77
CA ASN A 127 24.12 -0.43 0.29
C ASN A 127 23.08 -0.36 1.42
N TYR A 128 22.98 -1.40 2.24
CA TYR A 128 22.09 -1.40 3.42
C TYR A 128 22.48 -0.32 4.42
N ASN A 129 23.77 -0.13 4.70
CA ASN A 129 24.24 0.95 5.58
C ASN A 129 23.88 2.34 5.04
N ASN A 130 23.97 2.56 3.72
CA ASN A 130 23.55 3.82 3.11
C ASN A 130 22.04 4.04 3.23
N LEU A 131 21.24 2.98 3.06
CA LEU A 131 19.79 3.05 3.23
C LEU A 131 19.40 3.35 4.68
N ILE A 132 20.07 2.73 5.64
CA ILE A 132 19.90 3.00 7.07
C ILE A 132 20.24 4.46 7.37
N ALA A 133 21.39 4.96 6.91
CA ALA A 133 21.80 6.35 7.12
C ALA A 133 20.82 7.36 6.49
N PHE A 134 20.19 7.02 5.36
CA PHE A 134 19.12 7.83 4.78
C PHE A 134 17.86 7.82 5.65
N ALA A 135 17.41 6.63 6.07
CA ALA A 135 16.24 6.49 6.94
C ALA A 135 16.42 7.21 8.29
N GLU A 136 17.61 7.15 8.89
CA GLU A 136 17.95 7.87 10.11
C GLU A 136 17.85 9.39 9.93
N LYS A 137 18.32 9.93 8.79
CA LYS A 137 18.19 11.37 8.49
C LYS A 137 16.72 11.79 8.34
N GLU A 138 15.91 10.98 7.67
CA GLU A 138 14.48 11.26 7.52
C GLU A 138 13.73 11.16 8.86
N LEU A 139 14.09 10.20 9.73
CA LEU A 139 13.54 10.12 11.09
C LEU A 139 13.86 11.37 11.92
N VAL A 140 15.09 11.89 11.82
CA VAL A 140 15.48 13.13 12.52
C VAL A 140 14.70 14.33 11.98
N ARG A 141 14.48 14.42 10.67
CA ARG A 141 13.65 15.47 10.07
C ARG A 141 12.20 15.38 10.57
N LEU A 142 11.59 14.21 10.45
CA LEU A 142 10.22 13.98 10.88
C LEU A 142 10.02 14.30 12.37
N ARG A 143 11.01 13.99 13.21
CA ARG A 143 10.96 14.34 14.63
C ARG A 143 11.00 15.84 14.86
N LYS A 144 11.82 16.59 14.13
CA LYS A 144 11.84 18.07 14.21
C LYS A 144 10.51 18.67 13.74
N ASP A 145 9.94 18.13 12.68
CA ASP A 145 8.64 18.60 12.16
C ASP A 145 7.53 18.32 13.17
N TYR A 146 7.55 17.15 13.81
CA TYR A 146 6.64 16.81 14.90
C TYR A 146 6.80 17.75 16.10
N ASP A 147 8.04 17.98 16.57
CA ASP A 147 8.30 18.86 17.69
C ASP A 147 7.81 20.29 17.39
N THR A 148 8.02 20.77 16.16
CA THR A 148 7.52 22.08 15.70
C THR A 148 5.99 22.12 15.69
N ALA A 149 5.32 21.09 15.14
CA ALA A 149 3.86 21.01 15.13
C ALA A 149 3.27 20.96 16.55
N VAL A 150 3.95 20.31 17.50
CA VAL A 150 3.55 20.31 18.91
C VAL A 150 3.68 21.69 19.53
N LEU A 151 4.77 22.41 19.26
CA LEU A 151 4.95 23.78 19.71
C LEU A 151 3.86 24.70 19.16
N ASP A 152 3.59 24.65 17.85
CA ASP A 152 2.53 25.44 17.20
C ASP A 152 1.15 25.14 17.79
N ARG A 153 0.84 23.86 18.03
CA ARG A 153 -0.41 23.45 18.68
C ARG A 153 -0.52 24.01 20.09
N ASN A 154 0.56 23.95 20.87
CA ASN A 154 0.58 24.45 22.25
C ASN A 154 0.43 25.97 22.28
N GLU A 155 1.12 26.70 21.40
CA GLU A 155 0.96 28.14 21.25
C GLU A 155 -0.48 28.51 20.87
N ARG A 156 -1.07 27.80 19.90
CA ARG A 156 -2.45 28.01 19.50
C ARG A 156 -3.44 27.71 20.63
N SER A 157 -3.13 26.71 21.46
CA SER A 157 -3.94 26.36 22.63
C SER A 157 -3.91 27.48 23.68
N VAL A 158 -2.74 28.09 23.92
CA VAL A 158 -2.62 29.25 24.81
C VAL A 158 -3.41 30.44 24.27
N GLN A 159 -3.25 30.77 22.98
CA GLN A 159 -4.02 31.85 22.34
C GLN A 159 -5.53 31.62 22.43
N LEU A 160 -6.00 30.38 22.28
CA LEU A 160 -7.41 30.04 22.40
C LEU A 160 -7.94 30.30 23.82
N VAL A 161 -7.16 29.94 24.84
CA VAL A 161 -7.52 30.21 26.24
C VAL A 161 -7.55 31.70 26.53
N GLU A 162 -6.59 32.47 26.01
CA GLU A 162 -6.58 33.93 26.13
C GLU A 162 -7.85 34.55 25.51
N ARG A 163 -8.20 34.14 24.27
CA ARG A 163 -9.43 34.61 23.60
C ARG A 163 -10.70 34.21 24.34
N TYR A 164 -10.75 32.99 24.87
CA TYR A 164 -11.87 32.55 25.70
C TYR A 164 -12.00 33.39 26.97
N ASN A 165 -10.89 33.71 27.64
CA ASN A 165 -10.91 34.59 28.80
C ASN A 165 -11.36 36.02 28.44
N GLU A 166 -10.93 36.55 27.29
CA GLU A 166 -11.42 37.84 26.77
C GLU A 166 -12.94 37.80 26.55
N GLU A 167 -13.48 36.75 25.94
CA GLU A 167 -14.91 36.55 25.71
C GLU A 167 -15.70 36.57 27.03
N VAL A 168 -15.23 35.84 28.05
CA VAL A 168 -15.86 35.82 29.38
C VAL A 168 -15.85 37.21 30.01
N VAL A 169 -14.74 37.95 29.92
CA VAL A 169 -14.65 39.33 30.42
C VAL A 169 -15.62 40.25 29.67
N PHE A 170 -15.78 40.08 28.35
CA PHE A 170 -16.74 40.86 27.58
C PHE A 170 -18.19 40.53 27.96
N GLN A 171 -18.51 39.25 28.17
CA GLN A 171 -19.84 38.84 28.59
C GLN A 171 -20.21 39.48 29.94
N GLU A 172 -19.26 39.52 30.88
CA GLU A 172 -19.50 40.18 32.18
C GLU A 172 -19.66 41.71 32.03
N LYS A 173 -18.88 42.34 31.15
CA LYS A 173 -19.07 43.77 30.83
C LYS A 173 -20.47 44.05 30.27
N VAL A 174 -20.98 43.19 29.39
CA VAL A 174 -22.34 43.30 28.84
C VAL A 174 -23.36 43.14 29.95
N ASN A 175 -23.23 42.13 30.82
CA ASN A 175 -24.13 41.93 31.95
C ASN A 175 -24.20 43.16 32.88
N VAL A 176 -23.04 43.76 33.19
CA VAL A 176 -22.96 44.98 33.99
C VAL A 176 -23.61 46.17 33.27
N GLN A 177 -23.43 46.31 31.96
CA GLN A 177 -24.08 47.36 31.17
C GLN A 177 -25.60 47.17 31.11
N ASP A 178 -26.10 45.95 30.95
CA ASP A 178 -27.52 45.63 30.96
C ASP A 178 -28.16 45.95 32.31
N ALA A 179 -27.47 45.67 33.42
CA ALA A 179 -27.92 46.07 34.75
C ALA A 179 -28.02 47.60 34.89
N LYS A 180 -27.01 48.33 34.39
CA LYS A 180 -27.04 49.81 34.36
C LYS A 180 -28.19 50.34 33.50
N LEU A 181 -28.44 49.75 32.34
CA LEU A 181 -29.56 50.12 31.47
C LEU A 181 -30.91 49.90 32.15
N LYS A 182 -31.11 48.75 32.79
CA LYS A 182 -32.36 48.47 33.54
C LYS A 182 -32.59 49.50 34.66
N ASN A 183 -31.55 49.83 35.42
CA ASN A 183 -31.64 50.86 36.45
C ASN A 183 -31.97 52.23 35.85
N ALA A 184 -31.31 52.61 34.75
CA ALA A 184 -31.59 53.85 34.04
C ALA A 184 -33.04 53.90 33.50
N TYR A 185 -33.58 52.78 32.99
CA TYR A 185 -34.98 52.70 32.57
C TYR A 185 -35.97 52.88 33.72
N ILE A 186 -35.67 52.32 34.89
CA ILE A 186 -36.50 52.51 36.09
C ILE A 186 -36.48 53.98 36.52
N GLU A 187 -35.31 54.60 36.53
CA GLU A 187 -35.16 56.02 36.88
C GLU A 187 -35.87 56.93 35.86
N LEU A 188 -35.72 56.66 34.57
CA LEU A 188 -36.42 57.37 33.50
C LEU A 188 -37.95 57.29 33.69
N ARG A 189 -38.47 56.09 33.96
CA ARG A 189 -39.89 55.88 34.20
C ARG A 189 -40.39 56.62 35.44
N SER A 190 -39.60 56.65 36.51
CA SER A 190 -39.92 57.43 37.70
C SER A 190 -40.00 58.92 37.39
N ARG A 191 -39.12 59.44 36.51
CA ARG A 191 -39.17 60.83 36.07
C ARG A 191 -40.35 61.11 35.16
N ASP A 192 -40.71 60.18 34.28
CA ASP A 192 -41.93 60.30 33.45
C ASP A 192 -43.20 60.32 34.32
N ASP A 193 -43.25 59.54 35.40
CA ASP A 193 -44.36 59.56 36.37
C ASP A 193 -44.41 60.88 37.15
N GLU A 194 -43.25 61.43 37.55
CA GLU A 194 -43.15 62.75 38.19
C GLU A 194 -43.64 63.87 37.26
N ILE A 195 -43.23 63.84 35.98
CA ILE A 195 -43.70 64.79 34.96
C ILE A 195 -45.22 64.71 34.82
N ARG A 196 -45.79 63.50 34.72
CA ARG A 196 -47.25 63.31 34.64
C ARG A 196 -47.99 63.86 35.85
N LEU A 197 -47.45 63.67 37.06
CA LEU A 197 -48.02 64.22 38.29
C LEU A 197 -48.00 65.76 38.24
N LEU A 198 -46.87 66.35 37.86
CA LEU A 198 -46.73 67.80 37.72
C LEU A 198 -47.67 68.37 36.66
N GLU A 199 -47.87 67.67 35.54
CA GLU A 199 -48.84 68.07 34.51
C GLU A 199 -50.28 68.07 35.05
N LEU A 200 -50.66 67.07 35.85
CA LEU A 200 -51.97 67.03 36.52
C LEU A 200 -52.14 68.18 37.52
N GLN A 201 -51.10 68.47 38.32
CA GLN A 201 -51.12 69.62 39.24
C GLN A 201 -51.28 70.94 38.48
N ILE A 202 -50.55 71.12 37.37
CA ILE A 202 -50.69 72.30 36.50
C ILE A 202 -52.12 72.40 35.94
N GLN A 203 -52.75 71.28 35.57
CA GLN A 203 -54.13 71.28 35.08
C GLN A 203 -55.15 71.64 36.17
N GLU A 204 -54.98 71.13 37.38
CA GLU A 204 -55.85 71.47 38.51
C GLU A 204 -55.72 72.95 38.90
N GLU A 205 -54.49 73.46 39.02
CA GLU A 205 -54.23 74.88 39.26
C GLU A 205 -54.87 75.77 38.17
N LYS A 206 -54.76 75.38 36.90
CA LYS A 206 -55.45 76.07 35.80
C LYS A 206 -56.98 76.03 35.96
N ARG A 207 -57.54 74.91 36.43
CA ARG A 207 -58.97 74.75 36.69
C ARG A 207 -59.43 75.64 37.85
N GLU A 208 -58.69 75.68 38.94
CA GLU A 208 -58.95 76.55 40.09
C GLU A 208 -58.92 78.02 39.68
N ILE A 209 -57.90 78.44 38.94
CA ILE A 209 -57.81 79.81 38.39
C ILE A 209 -59.05 80.12 37.53
N ALA A 210 -59.50 79.20 36.69
CA ALA A 210 -60.70 79.39 35.87
C ALA A 210 -61.98 79.50 36.72
N LEU A 211 -62.11 78.71 37.79
CA LEU A 211 -63.23 78.79 38.73
C LEU A 211 -63.22 80.11 39.50
N PHE A 212 -62.06 80.56 40.00
CA PHE A 212 -61.92 81.85 40.67
C PHE A 212 -62.26 83.01 39.72
N LYS A 213 -61.81 82.95 38.45
CA LYS A 213 -62.20 83.94 37.43
C LYS A 213 -63.71 83.99 37.20
N LYS A 214 -64.43 82.86 37.27
CA LYS A 214 -65.90 82.81 37.17
C LYS A 214 -66.62 83.32 38.42
N LYS A 215 -66.06 83.13 39.62
CA LYS A 215 -66.63 83.63 40.88
C LYS A 215 -66.41 85.13 41.09
N LEU A 216 -65.36 85.69 40.48
CA LEU A 216 -64.97 87.09 40.65
C LEU A 216 -66.08 88.12 40.31
N PRO A 217 -66.88 87.98 39.22
CA PRO A 217 -67.95 88.92 38.90
C PRO A 217 -69.08 88.90 39.92
N VAL A 218 -69.45 87.71 40.43
CA VAL A 218 -70.49 87.56 41.46
C VAL A 218 -70.05 88.20 42.76
N LYS A 219 -68.77 88.04 43.14
CA LYS A 219 -68.21 88.78 44.27
C LYS A 219 -68.31 90.29 44.04
N ARG A 220 -67.90 90.77 42.86
CA ARG A 220 -67.98 92.21 42.53
C ARG A 220 -69.41 92.75 42.55
N SER A 221 -70.41 91.98 42.11
CA SER A 221 -71.80 92.41 42.18
C SER A 221 -72.32 92.43 43.62
N LEU A 222 -71.99 91.43 44.43
CA LEU A 222 -72.32 91.42 45.86
C LEU A 222 -71.63 92.56 46.62
N ASP A 223 -70.37 92.89 46.28
CA ASP A 223 -69.65 94.03 46.85
C ASP A 223 -70.36 95.35 46.47
N GLN A 224 -70.88 95.47 45.23
CA GLN A 224 -71.67 96.63 44.80
C GLN A 224 -73.03 96.70 45.50
N GLU A 225 -73.74 95.59 45.64
CA GLU A 225 -75.00 95.51 46.38
C GLU A 225 -74.81 95.85 47.86
N LEU A 226 -73.73 95.36 48.48
CA LEU A 226 -73.37 95.74 49.85
C LEU A 226 -73.13 97.24 49.98
N GLU A 227 -72.45 97.85 49.01
CA GLU A 227 -72.24 99.30 49.02
C GLU A 227 -73.56 100.07 48.85
N LEU A 228 -74.44 99.61 47.96
CA LEU A 228 -75.80 100.17 47.83
C LEU A 228 -76.60 100.01 49.12
N TYR A 229 -76.56 98.84 49.76
CA TYR A 229 -77.24 98.61 51.03
C TYR A 229 -76.66 99.47 52.15
N ARG A 230 -75.35 99.73 52.17
CA ARG A 230 -74.72 100.68 53.10
C ARG A 230 -75.27 102.10 52.88
N ILE A 231 -75.35 102.56 51.64
CA ILE A 231 -75.92 103.88 51.30
C ILE A 231 -77.41 103.95 51.68
N CYS A 232 -78.20 102.91 51.39
CA CYS A 232 -79.60 102.85 51.78
C CYS A 232 -79.77 102.82 53.30
N LEU A 233 -78.90 102.11 54.01
CA LEU A 233 -78.91 102.06 55.47
C LEU A 233 -78.55 103.42 56.07
N GLU A 234 -77.56 104.13 55.52
CA GLU A 234 -77.23 105.50 55.90
C GLU A 234 -78.43 106.44 55.65
N SER A 235 -79.08 106.35 54.49
CA SER A 235 -80.32 107.10 54.21
C SER A 235 -81.50 106.73 55.13
N CYS A 236 -81.64 105.45 55.48
CA CYS A 236 -82.64 105.01 56.45
C CYS A 236 -82.31 105.48 57.87
N GLN A 237 -81.03 105.55 58.24
CA GLN A 237 -80.58 106.13 59.51
C GLN A 237 -80.84 107.63 59.55
N ASP A 238 -80.58 108.37 58.46
CA ASP A 238 -80.95 109.78 58.35
C ASP A 238 -82.46 109.99 58.51
N ARG A 239 -83.27 109.14 57.85
CA ARG A 239 -84.73 109.17 57.98
C ARG A 239 -85.21 108.73 59.37
N LEU A 240 -84.49 107.83 60.04
CA LEU A 240 -84.76 107.44 61.41
C LEU A 240 -84.46 108.60 62.35
N ILE A 241 -83.37 109.36 62.14
CA ILE A 241 -83.07 110.58 62.87
C ILE A 241 -84.16 111.66 62.63
N GLU A 242 -84.67 111.79 61.40
CA GLU A 242 -85.83 112.66 61.11
C GLU A 242 -87.10 112.20 61.85
N LEU A 243 -87.38 110.89 61.85
CA LEU A 243 -88.51 110.31 62.56
C LEU A 243 -88.33 110.38 64.07
N GLU A 244 -87.12 110.26 64.60
CA GLU A 244 -86.78 110.47 66.02
C GLU A 244 -87.04 111.91 66.43
N LYS A 245 -86.71 112.90 65.58
CA LYS A 245 -87.15 114.29 65.82
C LYS A 245 -88.67 114.45 65.83
N ILE A 246 -89.41 113.64 65.06
CA ILE A 246 -90.88 113.57 65.12
C ILE A 246 -91.36 112.81 66.38
N LEU A 247 -90.56 111.86 66.88
CA LEU A 247 -90.81 110.99 68.03
C LEU A 247 -90.54 111.68 69.36
N GLU A 248 -89.56 112.58 69.41
CA GLU A 248 -89.22 113.43 70.55
C GLU A 248 -90.24 114.56 70.77
N ASN A 249 -91.31 114.62 69.97
CA ASN A 249 -92.44 115.53 70.13
C ASN A 249 -93.44 114.94 71.16
N PRO A 250 -93.52 115.43 72.41
CA PRO A 250 -94.08 114.65 73.53
C PRO A 250 -95.62 114.66 73.66
N ASN A 251 -96.38 115.05 72.63
CA ASN A 251 -97.79 115.41 72.77
C ASN A 251 -98.78 114.57 71.95
N ASP A 252 -98.44 113.34 71.55
CA ASP A 252 -99.36 112.45 70.83
C ASP A 252 -99.80 111.23 71.69
N PRO A 253 -101.08 111.16 72.12
CA PRO A 253 -101.60 110.17 73.08
C PRO A 253 -101.89 108.76 72.51
N ALA A 254 -101.54 108.48 71.25
CA ALA A 254 -101.90 107.21 70.58
C ALA A 254 -100.86 106.08 70.68
N ARG A 255 -99.79 106.21 71.49
CA ARG A 255 -98.59 105.41 71.29
C ARG A 255 -98.05 104.63 72.50
N VAL A 256 -98.90 103.79 73.11
CA VAL A 256 -98.43 102.67 73.96
C VAL A 256 -99.25 101.41 73.69
N ARG A 257 -98.60 100.32 73.23
CA ARG A 257 -99.15 98.96 73.15
C ARG A 257 -98.02 97.94 73.34
N PHE A 258 -98.22 96.98 74.25
CA PHE A 258 -97.34 95.82 74.48
C PHE A 258 -97.82 94.61 73.65
N LEU A 259 -96.88 93.82 73.11
CA LEU A 259 -97.13 92.55 72.41
C LEU A 259 -96.20 91.46 72.97
N ASP A 260 -96.72 90.22 72.98
CA ASP A 260 -96.23 89.05 73.72
C ASP A 260 -95.83 87.91 72.75
N GLY A 261 -94.84 87.09 73.12
CA GLY A 261 -94.34 85.94 72.34
C GLY A 261 -93.40 85.07 73.18
N ALA A 262 -93.59 83.75 73.16
CA ALA A 262 -92.89 82.79 74.02
C ALA A 262 -91.73 82.08 73.29
N ASP A 263 -90.59 81.95 73.96
CA ASP A 263 -89.45 81.11 73.57
C ASP A 263 -89.69 79.64 73.97
N ASP A 264 -89.32 78.69 73.11
CA ASP A 264 -89.36 77.26 73.42
C ASP A 264 -88.38 76.90 74.54
N SER A 265 -88.79 76.01 75.45
CA SER A 265 -88.01 75.71 76.67
C SER A 265 -86.72 74.93 76.35
N PRO A 266 -85.62 75.18 77.10
CA PRO A 266 -84.32 74.53 76.91
C PRO A 266 -84.36 73.00 77.05
N GLU A 267 -85.39 72.45 77.71
CA GLU A 267 -85.56 71.00 77.89
C GLU A 267 -85.86 70.29 76.56
N VAL A 268 -86.67 70.89 75.69
CA VAL A 268 -87.03 70.32 74.38
C VAL A 268 -85.84 70.31 73.42
N ILE A 269 -84.92 71.27 73.57
CA ILE A 269 -83.68 71.33 72.78
C ILE A 269 -82.67 70.29 73.28
N MET A 270 -82.57 70.11 74.60
CA MET A 270 -81.70 69.10 75.23
C MET A 270 -82.09 67.68 74.84
N GLU A 271 -83.39 67.35 74.88
CA GLU A 271 -83.88 66.01 74.52
C GLU A 271 -83.58 65.67 73.04
N LYS A 272 -83.63 66.69 72.17
CA LYS A 272 -83.30 66.55 70.74
C LYS A 272 -81.79 66.45 70.50
N LEU A 273 -80.96 67.08 71.33
CA LEU A 273 -79.51 66.97 71.30
C LEU A 273 -79.07 65.55 71.70
N GLU A 274 -79.62 65.02 72.78
CA GLU A 274 -79.28 63.70 73.33
C GLU A 274 -79.65 62.56 72.36
N GLN A 275 -80.79 62.69 71.65
CA GLN A 275 -81.19 61.77 70.58
C GLN A 275 -80.21 61.78 69.39
N LEU A 276 -79.64 62.93 69.04
CA LEU A 276 -78.68 63.05 67.94
C LEU A 276 -77.30 62.51 68.35
N GLU A 277 -76.88 62.73 69.59
CA GLU A 277 -75.62 62.21 70.14
C GLU A 277 -75.62 60.68 70.19
N GLN A 278 -76.72 60.04 70.63
CA GLN A 278 -76.86 58.58 70.59
C GLN A 278 -76.81 58.02 69.16
N ARG A 279 -77.39 58.76 68.20
CA ARG A 279 -77.39 58.36 66.78
C ARG A 279 -76.01 58.51 66.14
N LEU A 280 -75.20 59.46 66.60
CA LEU A 280 -73.83 59.65 66.17
C LEU A 280 -72.95 58.52 66.71
N ALA A 281 -73.02 58.24 68.02
CA ALA A 281 -72.23 57.20 68.67
C ALA A 281 -72.45 55.80 68.05
N THR A 282 -73.71 55.44 67.75
CA THR A 282 -74.04 54.17 67.09
C THR A 282 -73.50 54.09 65.65
N LYS A 283 -73.32 55.21 64.96
CA LYS A 283 -72.72 55.25 63.61
C LYS A 283 -71.21 55.19 63.62
N GLU A 284 -70.56 55.77 64.63
CA GLU A 284 -69.12 55.68 64.82
C GLU A 284 -68.68 54.24 65.15
N GLU A 285 -69.42 53.54 66.03
CA GLU A 285 -69.17 52.13 66.35
C GLU A 285 -69.28 51.22 65.11
N GLN A 286 -70.32 51.42 64.29
CA GLN A 286 -70.49 50.71 63.01
C GLN A 286 -69.36 51.00 61.99
N SER A 287 -68.73 52.17 62.05
CA SER A 287 -67.60 52.50 61.17
C SER A 287 -66.35 51.75 61.62
N LEU A 288 -66.06 51.76 62.93
CA LEU A 288 -64.90 51.09 63.52
C LEU A 288 -64.92 49.57 63.28
N GLU A 289 -66.08 48.93 63.37
CA GLU A 289 -66.21 47.50 63.04
C GLU A 289 -65.84 47.20 61.58
N LYS A 290 -66.30 48.05 60.63
CA LYS A 290 -66.01 47.87 59.21
C LYS A 290 -64.53 48.10 58.89
N ASP A 291 -63.90 49.06 59.54
CA ASP A 291 -62.47 49.34 59.38
C ASP A 291 -61.62 48.15 59.88
N LEU A 292 -62.01 47.53 61.00
CA LEU A 292 -61.35 46.33 61.52
C LEU A 292 -61.45 45.15 60.54
N ILE A 293 -62.64 44.92 59.95
CA ILE A 293 -62.86 43.87 58.95
C ILE A 293 -62.00 44.13 57.71
N LEU A 294 -61.93 45.39 57.25
CA LEU A 294 -61.15 45.78 56.09
C LEU A 294 -59.66 45.54 56.31
N GLU A 295 -59.13 45.86 57.50
CA GLU A 295 -57.74 45.57 57.85
C GLU A 295 -57.45 44.06 57.83
N GLN A 296 -58.39 43.25 58.33
CA GLN A 296 -58.25 41.79 58.36
C GLN A 296 -58.28 41.16 56.96
N VAL A 297 -59.15 41.67 56.07
CA VAL A 297 -59.22 41.26 54.66
C VAL A 297 -57.94 41.67 53.92
N ASN A 298 -57.43 42.88 54.13
CA ASN A 298 -56.20 43.33 53.50
C ASN A 298 -54.99 42.46 53.91
N ARG A 299 -54.88 42.10 55.20
CA ARG A 299 -53.84 41.15 55.65
C ARG A 299 -53.95 39.78 55.00
N LEU A 300 -55.17 39.29 54.73
CA LEU A 300 -55.37 38.02 54.02
C LEU A 300 -54.97 38.12 52.54
N ILE A 301 -55.30 39.25 51.88
CA ILE A 301 -54.90 39.52 50.50
C ILE A 301 -53.38 39.60 50.36
N GLU A 302 -52.68 40.29 51.26
CA GLU A 302 -51.22 40.36 51.25
C GLU A 302 -50.58 38.98 51.44
N ARG A 303 -51.11 38.16 52.36
CA ARG A 303 -50.64 36.77 52.55
C ARG A 303 -50.90 35.88 51.32
N LEU A 304 -51.98 36.12 50.59
CA LEU A 304 -52.24 35.42 49.32
C LEU A 304 -51.32 35.90 48.21
N SER A 305 -51.11 37.22 48.08
CA SER A 305 -50.21 37.80 47.07
C SER A 305 -48.79 37.28 47.25
N THR A 306 -48.27 37.31 48.47
CA THR A 306 -46.92 36.80 48.79
C THR A 306 -46.76 35.31 48.44
N LYS A 307 -47.78 34.48 48.70
CA LYS A 307 -47.77 33.07 48.28
C LYS A 307 -47.83 32.90 46.75
N VAL A 308 -48.64 33.71 46.07
CA VAL A 308 -48.75 33.69 44.60
C VAL A 308 -47.44 34.12 43.97
N ASP A 309 -46.79 35.16 44.50
CA ASP A 309 -45.51 35.66 44.00
C ASP A 309 -44.38 34.65 44.21
N ALA A 310 -44.33 33.98 45.37
CA ALA A 310 -43.39 32.87 45.58
C ALA A 310 -43.64 31.70 44.59
N GLY A 311 -44.90 31.38 44.28
CA GLY A 311 -45.22 30.32 43.32
C GLY A 311 -44.94 30.68 41.85
N LYS A 312 -44.86 31.96 41.49
CA LYS A 312 -44.52 32.41 40.13
C LYS A 312 -43.09 32.05 39.77
N ASP A 313 -42.15 32.18 40.70
CA ASP A 313 -40.74 31.85 40.44
C ASP A 313 -40.54 30.34 40.26
N ASP A 314 -41.21 29.52 41.08
CA ASP A 314 -41.18 28.06 40.95
C ASP A 314 -41.80 27.57 39.64
N THR A 315 -42.95 28.14 39.24
CA THR A 315 -43.61 27.81 37.98
C THR A 315 -42.81 28.26 36.76
N LEU A 316 -42.16 29.42 36.81
CA LEU A 316 -41.24 29.89 35.78
C LEU A 316 -40.00 28.99 35.67
N ALA A 317 -39.41 28.59 36.79
CA ALA A 317 -38.27 27.68 36.82
C ALA A 317 -38.63 26.30 36.25
N LEU A 318 -39.83 25.79 36.56
CA LEU A 318 -40.34 24.54 36.00
C LEU A 318 -40.54 24.67 34.48
N ALA A 319 -41.15 25.76 34.00
CA ALA A 319 -41.35 26.00 32.58
C ALA A 319 -40.02 26.06 31.80
N LYS A 320 -38.99 26.71 32.35
CA LYS A 320 -37.64 26.71 31.77
C LYS A 320 -37.06 25.29 31.69
N LYS A 321 -37.12 24.53 32.78
CA LYS A 321 -36.63 23.13 32.81
C LYS A 321 -37.35 22.25 31.77
N VAL A 322 -38.66 22.39 31.62
CA VAL A 322 -39.45 21.65 30.62
C VAL A 322 -38.99 22.02 29.20
N ASN A 323 -38.76 23.30 28.93
CA ASN A 323 -38.30 23.76 27.62
C ASN A 323 -36.88 23.25 27.30
N ASP A 324 -35.98 23.26 28.29
CA ASP A 324 -34.63 22.70 28.16
C ASP A 324 -34.67 21.20 27.87
N LEU A 325 -35.52 20.44 28.57
CA LEU A 325 -35.73 19.03 28.30
C LEU A 325 -36.29 18.79 26.90
N GLN A 326 -37.24 19.61 26.45
CA GLN A 326 -37.78 19.52 25.09
C GLN A 326 -36.70 19.76 24.02
N ASN A 327 -35.81 20.74 24.23
CA ASN A 327 -34.68 20.99 23.32
C ASN A 327 -33.69 19.83 23.31
N LYS A 328 -33.33 19.28 24.48
CA LYS A 328 -32.48 18.07 24.58
C LYS A 328 -33.09 16.88 23.85
N ILE A 329 -34.40 16.67 23.99
CA ILE A 329 -35.11 15.59 23.27
C ILE A 329 -35.01 15.82 21.76
N LYS A 330 -35.27 17.05 21.27
CA LYS A 330 -35.12 17.37 19.83
C LYS A 330 -33.69 17.12 19.32
N ASP A 331 -32.67 17.44 20.11
CA ASP A 331 -31.27 17.21 19.75
C ASP A 331 -30.92 15.72 19.69
N ILE A 332 -31.36 14.94 20.68
CA ILE A 332 -31.18 13.49 20.69
C ILE A 332 -31.91 12.86 19.51
N THR A 333 -33.14 13.26 19.22
CA THR A 333 -33.90 12.76 18.06
C THR A 333 -33.18 13.08 16.74
N ARG A 334 -32.59 14.28 16.60
CA ARG A 334 -31.77 14.62 15.41
C ARG A 334 -30.56 13.70 15.27
N LYS A 335 -29.82 13.47 16.36
CA LYS A 335 -28.68 12.54 16.37
C LYS A 335 -29.12 11.11 16.04
N MET A 336 -30.23 10.66 16.62
CA MET A 336 -30.82 9.34 16.35
C MET A 336 -31.18 9.19 14.87
N MET A 337 -31.82 10.20 14.26
CA MET A 337 -32.13 10.19 12.83
C MET A 337 -30.88 10.12 11.95
N ALA A 338 -29.81 10.83 12.32
CA ALA A 338 -28.53 10.73 11.61
C ALA A 338 -27.95 9.30 11.71
N THR A 339 -27.89 8.72 12.90
CA THR A 339 -27.41 7.34 13.08
C THR A 339 -28.28 6.31 12.39
N LEU A 340 -29.61 6.52 12.35
CA LEU A 340 -30.54 5.65 11.61
C LEU A 340 -30.28 5.75 10.10
N SER A 341 -30.00 6.96 9.58
CA SER A 341 -29.66 7.14 8.17
C SER A 341 -28.33 6.48 7.80
N GLU A 342 -27.30 6.61 8.65
CA GLU A 342 -26.02 5.91 8.49
C GLU A 342 -26.22 4.39 8.52
N LEU A 343 -26.97 3.87 9.50
CA LEU A 343 -27.30 2.45 9.60
C LEU A 343 -28.04 1.95 8.36
N THR A 344 -28.96 2.75 7.82
CA THR A 344 -29.72 2.40 6.61
C THR A 344 -28.80 2.29 5.39
N ILE A 345 -27.81 3.17 5.27
CA ILE A 345 -26.79 3.10 4.21
C ILE A 345 -25.98 1.81 4.38
N TYR A 346 -25.48 1.54 5.58
CA TYR A 346 -24.71 0.31 5.85
C TYR A 346 -25.52 -0.97 5.59
N GLN A 347 -26.81 -0.98 5.94
CA GLN A 347 -27.71 -2.09 5.64
C GLN A 347 -27.90 -2.27 4.13
N SER A 348 -28.08 -1.18 3.38
CA SER A 348 -28.18 -1.21 1.91
C SER A 348 -26.91 -1.76 1.28
N ASP A 349 -25.74 -1.32 1.74
CA ASP A 349 -24.46 -1.79 1.21
C ASP A 349 -24.19 -3.26 1.59
N SER A 350 -24.56 -3.68 2.81
CA SER A 350 -24.50 -5.08 3.21
C SER A 350 -25.40 -5.96 2.34
N LEU A 351 -26.61 -5.51 2.01
CA LEU A 351 -27.52 -6.24 1.11
C LEU A 351 -26.97 -6.33 -0.31
N LYS A 352 -26.37 -5.26 -0.84
CA LYS A 352 -25.72 -5.27 -2.17
C LYS A 352 -24.55 -6.25 -2.21
N LEU A 353 -23.66 -6.20 -1.22
CA LEU A 353 -22.52 -7.12 -1.12
C LEU A 353 -22.99 -8.58 -0.96
N GLN A 354 -24.07 -8.81 -0.21
CA GLN A 354 -24.66 -10.14 -0.08
C GLN A 354 -25.24 -10.63 -1.41
N GLN A 355 -25.87 -9.76 -2.20
CA GLN A 355 -26.34 -10.09 -3.54
C GLN A 355 -25.19 -10.40 -4.48
N GLU A 356 -24.13 -9.58 -4.51
CA GLU A 356 -22.93 -9.80 -5.31
C GLU A 356 -22.26 -11.13 -4.95
N LYS A 357 -22.12 -11.41 -3.64
CA LYS A 357 -21.60 -12.69 -3.17
C LYS A 357 -22.44 -13.85 -3.69
N ASN A 358 -23.76 -13.79 -3.54
CA ASN A 358 -24.63 -14.86 -4.02
C ASN A 358 -24.53 -15.06 -5.53
N VAL A 359 -24.42 -13.98 -6.32
CA VAL A 359 -24.20 -14.06 -7.78
C VAL A 359 -22.87 -14.74 -8.08
N LYS A 360 -21.79 -14.34 -7.40
CA LYS A 360 -20.46 -14.94 -7.58
C LYS A 360 -20.39 -16.39 -7.11
N ASP A 361 -21.08 -16.75 -6.03
CA ASP A 361 -21.19 -18.13 -5.56
C ASP A 361 -21.92 -19.01 -6.60
N VAL A 362 -22.98 -18.50 -7.23
CA VAL A 362 -23.68 -19.19 -8.31
C VAL A 362 -22.79 -19.32 -9.56
N GLU A 363 -22.11 -18.25 -9.97
CA GLU A 363 -21.14 -18.30 -11.08
C GLU A 363 -20.05 -19.34 -10.80
N LEU A 364 -19.51 -19.38 -9.58
CA LEU A 364 -18.48 -20.33 -9.18
C LEU A 364 -19.00 -21.77 -9.20
N GLN A 365 -20.20 -22.02 -8.69
CA GLN A 365 -20.83 -23.35 -8.75
C GLN A 365 -21.04 -23.81 -10.20
N GLN A 366 -21.46 -22.91 -11.09
CA GLN A 366 -21.57 -23.20 -12.52
C GLN A 366 -20.20 -23.50 -13.14
N SER A 367 -19.17 -22.74 -12.81
CA SER A 367 -17.79 -22.99 -13.25
C SER A 367 -17.27 -24.34 -12.78
N TYR A 368 -17.53 -24.74 -11.53
CA TYR A 368 -17.17 -26.06 -11.03
C TYR A 368 -17.93 -27.18 -11.75
N ALA A 369 -19.24 -27.03 -11.96
CA ALA A 369 -20.04 -28.02 -12.67
C ALA A 369 -19.57 -28.22 -14.13
N ARG A 370 -19.21 -27.14 -14.82
CA ARG A 370 -18.63 -27.21 -16.17
C ARG A 370 -17.26 -27.90 -16.18
N MET A 371 -16.42 -27.58 -15.18
CA MET A 371 -15.12 -28.22 -15.02
C MET A 371 -15.25 -29.73 -14.77
N GLU A 372 -16.22 -30.17 -13.95
CA GLU A 372 -16.51 -31.59 -13.73
C GLU A 372 -16.97 -32.31 -15.02
N GLN A 373 -17.65 -31.58 -15.91
CA GLN A 373 -18.07 -32.07 -17.23
C GLN A 373 -16.94 -32.03 -18.29
N GLY A 374 -15.75 -31.53 -17.92
CA GLY A 374 -14.60 -31.41 -18.83
C GLY A 374 -14.65 -30.20 -19.76
N GLU A 375 -15.59 -29.28 -19.53
CA GLU A 375 -15.73 -28.03 -20.27
C GLU A 375 -14.94 -26.89 -19.59
N PRO A 376 -14.56 -25.83 -20.33
CA PRO A 376 -13.90 -24.67 -19.77
C PRO A 376 -14.74 -24.00 -18.65
N PRO A 377 -14.11 -23.52 -17.55
CA PRO A 377 -14.84 -22.97 -16.39
C PRO A 377 -15.65 -21.69 -16.68
N SER A 378 -15.33 -20.95 -17.74
CA SER A 378 -16.06 -19.74 -18.16
C SER A 378 -15.88 -19.51 -19.66
N ASP A 379 -16.90 -18.94 -20.31
CA ASP A 379 -16.89 -18.60 -21.74
C ASP A 379 -15.79 -17.58 -22.10
N GLU A 380 -15.37 -16.78 -21.13
CA GLU A 380 -14.26 -15.83 -21.31
C GLU A 380 -12.90 -16.55 -21.34
N LEU A 381 -12.71 -17.50 -20.44
CA LEU A 381 -11.51 -18.34 -20.39
C LEU A 381 -11.43 -19.26 -21.61
N GLU A 382 -12.57 -19.75 -22.10
CA GLU A 382 -12.62 -20.49 -23.37
C GLU A 382 -12.15 -19.61 -24.54
N ARG A 383 -12.67 -18.38 -24.64
CA ARG A 383 -12.26 -17.42 -25.69
C ARG A 383 -10.79 -17.03 -25.58
N GLU A 384 -10.23 -16.91 -24.38
CA GLU A 384 -8.80 -16.68 -24.18
C GLU A 384 -7.95 -17.87 -24.60
N TRP A 385 -8.37 -19.09 -24.24
CA TRP A 385 -7.69 -20.31 -24.64
C TRP A 385 -7.73 -20.50 -26.16
N GLN A 386 -8.88 -20.28 -26.80
CA GLN A 386 -9.03 -20.32 -28.26
C GLN A 386 -8.09 -19.31 -28.94
N ARG A 387 -8.04 -18.06 -28.45
CA ARG A 387 -7.11 -17.03 -28.96
C ARG A 387 -5.65 -17.44 -28.79
N ALA A 388 -5.28 -18.02 -27.66
CA ALA A 388 -3.91 -18.50 -27.42
C ALA A 388 -3.54 -19.67 -28.34
N ASN A 389 -4.47 -20.60 -28.55
CA ASN A 389 -4.27 -21.76 -29.43
C ASN A 389 -4.16 -21.32 -30.90
N GLU A 390 -5.00 -20.40 -31.35
CA GLU A 390 -4.89 -19.79 -32.69
C GLU A 390 -3.54 -19.09 -32.90
N LEU A 391 -3.06 -18.36 -31.89
CA LEU A 391 -1.75 -17.71 -31.94
C LEU A 391 -0.61 -18.74 -32.03
N GLU A 392 -0.71 -19.84 -31.28
CA GLU A 392 0.27 -20.92 -31.31
C GLU A 392 0.29 -21.62 -32.68
N GLN A 393 -0.89 -21.88 -33.27
CA GLN A 393 -1.01 -22.43 -34.62
C GLN A 393 -0.41 -21.49 -35.66
N LYS A 394 -0.70 -20.19 -35.59
CA LYS A 394 -0.08 -19.17 -36.46
C LYS A 394 1.44 -19.18 -36.35
N ARG A 395 2.00 -19.24 -35.13
CA ARG A 395 3.45 -19.35 -34.91
C ARG A 395 4.03 -20.63 -35.51
N LYS A 396 3.34 -21.76 -35.40
CA LYS A 396 3.76 -23.04 -36.03
C LYS A 396 3.73 -22.96 -37.56
N THR A 397 2.70 -22.35 -38.15
CA THR A 397 2.62 -22.16 -39.60
C THR A 397 3.68 -21.19 -40.12
N GLU A 398 3.93 -20.08 -39.42
CA GLU A 398 4.98 -19.13 -39.76
C GLU A 398 6.36 -19.77 -39.70
N ARG A 399 6.61 -20.62 -38.69
CA ARG A 399 7.85 -21.40 -38.59
C ARG A 399 8.01 -22.37 -39.76
N ARG A 400 6.96 -23.11 -40.12
CA ARG A 400 6.99 -24.01 -41.29
C ARG A 400 7.26 -23.26 -42.60
N ILE A 401 6.59 -22.14 -42.83
CA ILE A 401 6.79 -21.32 -44.04
C ILE A 401 8.22 -20.77 -44.08
N ARG A 402 8.77 -20.37 -42.93
CA ARG A 402 10.16 -19.90 -42.84
C ARG A 402 11.15 -21.02 -43.15
N GLU A 403 10.96 -22.21 -42.59
CA GLU A 403 11.79 -23.39 -42.88
C GLU A 403 11.69 -23.81 -44.34
N GLU A 404 10.51 -23.75 -44.96
CA GLU A 404 10.32 -24.00 -46.41
C GLU A 404 11.03 -22.95 -47.27
N LYS A 405 10.93 -21.66 -46.93
CA LYS A 405 11.68 -20.59 -47.62
C LYS A 405 13.19 -20.75 -47.47
N GLU A 406 13.68 -21.14 -46.29
CA GLU A 406 15.11 -21.39 -46.06
C GLU A 406 15.60 -22.57 -46.94
N ARG A 407 14.84 -23.67 -47.03
CA ARG A 407 15.13 -24.78 -47.96
C ARG A 407 15.08 -24.37 -49.43
N GLU A 408 14.10 -23.56 -49.83
CA GLU A 408 14.04 -23.02 -51.19
C GLU A 408 15.27 -22.15 -51.49
N THR A 409 15.68 -21.28 -50.57
CA THR A 409 16.90 -20.46 -50.76
C THR A 409 18.17 -21.30 -50.88
N GLU A 410 18.29 -22.41 -50.15
CA GLU A 410 19.39 -23.36 -50.34
C GLU A 410 19.37 -24.00 -51.73
N HIS A 411 18.18 -24.25 -52.29
CA HIS A 411 18.04 -24.81 -53.64
C HIS A 411 18.43 -23.84 -54.77
N PHE A 412 18.44 -22.52 -54.50
CA PHE A 412 18.85 -21.45 -55.42
C PHE A 412 20.30 -20.97 -55.21
N LEU A 413 21.05 -21.63 -54.33
CA LEU A 413 22.44 -21.29 -54.02
C LEU A 413 23.40 -21.94 -55.03
N LEU A 414 24.10 -21.14 -55.83
CA LEU A 414 25.12 -21.64 -56.76
C LEU A 414 26.47 -21.91 -56.05
N PRO A 415 27.32 -22.84 -56.54
CA PRO A 415 28.70 -23.01 -56.09
C PRO A 415 29.50 -21.71 -56.32
N GLY A 416 29.67 -20.92 -55.27
CA GLY A 416 30.21 -19.55 -55.33
C GLY A 416 29.49 -18.55 -54.40
N GLY A 417 28.36 -18.93 -53.79
CA GLY A 417 27.67 -18.16 -52.75
C GLY A 417 26.74 -17.04 -53.27
N VAL A 418 26.46 -17.00 -54.57
CA VAL A 418 25.52 -16.06 -55.18
C VAL A 418 24.16 -16.75 -55.35
N ILE A 419 23.09 -16.14 -54.82
CA ILE A 419 21.71 -16.63 -54.92
C ILE A 419 21.10 -16.14 -56.24
N THR A 420 20.56 -17.03 -57.06
CA THR A 420 19.89 -16.68 -58.32
C THR A 420 18.37 -16.79 -58.20
N GLN A 421 17.62 -15.90 -58.84
CA GLN A 421 16.14 -15.96 -58.91
C GLN A 421 15.61 -16.65 -60.18
N ALA A 422 16.47 -17.33 -60.92
CA ALA A 422 16.07 -18.06 -62.12
C ALA A 422 15.58 -19.46 -61.73
N GLU A 423 14.36 -19.84 -62.13
CA GLU A 423 13.85 -21.20 -61.93
C GLU A 423 14.81 -22.22 -62.59
N PRO A 424 15.36 -23.19 -61.84
CA PRO A 424 16.23 -24.21 -62.41
C PRO A 424 15.42 -25.05 -63.40
N ARG A 425 15.92 -25.15 -64.64
CA ARG A 425 15.26 -25.97 -65.67
C ARG A 425 15.25 -27.44 -65.21
N PRO A 426 14.09 -28.14 -65.23
CA PRO A 426 14.07 -29.58 -64.96
C PRO A 426 14.94 -30.31 -65.98
N GLN A 427 16.06 -30.87 -65.54
CA GLN A 427 17.02 -31.54 -66.45
C GLN A 427 16.70 -33.00 -66.68
N ALA A 428 15.81 -33.58 -65.87
CA ALA A 428 15.44 -34.98 -65.95
C ALA A 428 13.94 -35.18 -65.66
N TYR A 429 13.38 -36.25 -66.21
CA TYR A 429 12.01 -36.69 -65.92
C TYR A 429 12.05 -38.08 -65.28
N ALA A 430 11.04 -38.37 -64.45
CA ALA A 430 10.80 -39.70 -63.91
C ALA A 430 9.69 -40.38 -64.73
N PRO A 431 9.97 -41.50 -65.43
CA PRO A 431 8.94 -42.30 -66.08
C PRO A 431 8.01 -42.94 -65.05
N ASN A 432 6.69 -42.83 -65.25
CA ASN A 432 5.66 -43.48 -64.42
C ASN A 432 5.37 -44.90 -64.94
N ASP A 433 6.36 -45.78 -64.86
CA ASP A 433 6.14 -47.22 -65.05
C ASP A 433 6.28 -47.93 -63.69
N ASP A 434 5.24 -48.62 -63.25
CA ASP A 434 5.04 -49.13 -61.87
C ASP A 434 5.85 -50.39 -61.51
N ALA A 435 7.10 -50.52 -61.98
CA ALA A 435 7.99 -51.58 -61.53
C ALA A 435 9.47 -51.14 -61.54
N ASP A 436 10.03 -51.06 -60.32
CA ASP A 436 11.43 -50.85 -59.93
C ASP A 436 12.08 -49.47 -60.19
N ILE A 437 12.41 -48.81 -59.06
CA ILE A 437 13.32 -47.66 -58.83
C ILE A 437 13.30 -46.56 -59.92
N GLN A 438 12.59 -45.47 -59.62
CA GLN A 438 12.51 -44.26 -60.44
C GLN A 438 13.85 -43.50 -60.49
N VAL A 439 14.76 -43.92 -61.38
CA VAL A 439 16.00 -43.16 -61.67
C VAL A 439 15.69 -42.06 -62.67
N ALA A 440 15.89 -40.80 -62.27
CA ALA A 440 15.67 -39.63 -63.11
C ALA A 440 16.53 -39.70 -64.39
N ARG A 441 15.91 -39.65 -65.57
CA ARG A 441 16.61 -39.72 -66.88
C ARG A 441 16.71 -38.33 -67.49
N PRO A 442 17.87 -37.93 -68.04
CA PRO A 442 18.03 -36.63 -68.67
C PRO A 442 17.14 -36.52 -69.91
N TYR A 443 16.54 -35.35 -70.13
CA TYR A 443 15.85 -35.08 -71.39
C TYR A 443 16.88 -35.12 -72.53
N GLY A 444 16.69 -36.02 -73.50
CA GLY A 444 17.57 -36.12 -74.67
C GLY A 444 17.48 -34.90 -75.61
N SER A 445 17.92 -35.06 -76.86
CA SER A 445 17.93 -33.98 -77.87
C SER A 445 16.57 -33.33 -78.18
N HIS A 446 15.46 -33.94 -77.72
CA HIS A 446 14.09 -33.46 -77.87
C HIS A 446 13.50 -33.02 -76.51
N ALA A 447 14.21 -32.18 -75.77
CA ALA A 447 13.73 -31.67 -74.49
C ALA A 447 12.46 -30.82 -74.66
N PRO A 448 11.46 -30.96 -73.77
CA PRO A 448 10.25 -30.14 -73.82
C PRO A 448 10.61 -28.66 -73.61
N PHE A 449 10.37 -27.86 -74.64
CA PHE A 449 10.54 -26.40 -74.59
C PHE A 449 9.33 -25.80 -73.86
N LYS A 450 9.55 -25.12 -72.73
CA LYS A 450 8.52 -24.29 -72.08
C LYS A 450 8.31 -23.06 -72.98
N PRO A 451 7.14 -22.88 -73.62
CA PRO A 451 6.88 -21.68 -74.40
C PRO A 451 7.05 -20.47 -73.50
N SER A 452 7.79 -19.46 -73.97
CA SER A 452 7.84 -18.16 -73.31
C SER A 452 6.42 -17.64 -73.13
N GLU A 453 6.04 -17.26 -71.91
CA GLU A 453 4.71 -16.73 -71.63
C GLU A 453 4.42 -15.56 -72.56
N PRO A 454 3.23 -15.50 -73.17
CA PRO A 454 2.87 -14.41 -74.07
C PRO A 454 2.97 -13.09 -73.30
N GLY A 455 3.80 -12.17 -73.80
CA GLY A 455 3.97 -10.86 -73.20
C GLY A 455 2.63 -10.14 -73.02
N ALA A 456 2.55 -9.26 -72.03
CA ALA A 456 1.32 -8.61 -71.53
C ALA A 456 0.42 -7.91 -72.58
N ASN A 457 0.88 -7.79 -73.84
CA ASN A 457 0.18 -7.14 -74.95
C ASN A 457 -0.82 -8.04 -75.71
N MET A 458 -0.98 -9.33 -75.38
CA MET A 458 -1.93 -10.24 -76.06
C MET A 458 -3.36 -10.27 -75.47
N ARG A 459 -3.82 -9.20 -74.81
CA ARG A 459 -5.13 -9.14 -74.13
C ARG A 459 -6.36 -8.91 -75.05
N HIS A 460 -6.21 -8.84 -76.37
CA HIS A 460 -7.29 -8.42 -77.29
C HIS A 460 -7.73 -9.47 -78.32
N ILE A 461 -7.85 -10.75 -77.94
CA ILE A 461 -8.51 -11.77 -78.78
C ILE A 461 -9.77 -12.25 -78.06
N ARG A 462 -10.95 -11.71 -78.43
CA ARG A 462 -12.25 -12.22 -77.97
C ARG A 462 -12.57 -13.53 -78.69
N LYS A 463 -12.78 -14.62 -77.94
CA LYS A 463 -13.26 -15.89 -78.49
C LYS A 463 -14.76 -15.78 -78.84
N PRO A 464 -15.22 -16.27 -80.01
CA PRO A 464 -16.63 -16.23 -80.38
C PRO A 464 -17.46 -17.23 -79.56
N ASN A 465 -18.67 -16.84 -79.13
CA ASN A 465 -19.62 -17.70 -78.41
C ASN A 465 -20.31 -18.68 -79.39
N PRO A 466 -20.16 -20.00 -79.23
CA PRO A 466 -20.94 -20.98 -80.01
C PRO A 466 -22.40 -20.99 -79.54
N LYS A 467 -23.34 -20.90 -80.48
CA LYS A 467 -24.79 -21.05 -80.22
C LYS A 467 -25.13 -22.53 -79.99
N PRO A 468 -26.03 -22.87 -79.04
CA PRO A 468 -26.47 -24.24 -78.82
C PRO A 468 -27.27 -24.75 -80.02
N ILE A 469 -26.97 -25.96 -80.46
CA ILE A 469 -27.71 -26.69 -81.49
C ILE A 469 -28.80 -27.48 -80.77
N GLU A 470 -30.05 -27.35 -81.22
CA GLU A 470 -31.15 -28.22 -80.79
C GLU A 470 -31.08 -29.54 -81.58
N ILE A 471 -31.00 -30.63 -80.80
CA ILE A 471 -30.97 -32.09 -81.13
C ILE A 471 -29.62 -32.63 -81.61
#